data_AF-A0A8E2VK66-F1
#
_entry.id   AF-A0A8E2VK66-F1
#
_cell.length_a   1.000
_cell.length_b   1.000
_cell.length_c   1.000
_cell.angle_alpha   90.00
_cell.angle_beta   90.00
_cell.angle_gamma   90.00
#
_symmetry.space_group_name_H-M   'P 1'
#
loop_
_entity.id
_entity.type
_entity.pdbx_description
1 polymer ?
#
loop_
_entity_poly.entity_id
_entity_poly.type
_entity_poly.pdbx_seq_one_letter_code
_entity_poly.pdbx_strand_id
1 'polypeptide(L)'
;MPVGVRSALTLERPGARMGADRVALLAAVGRTGSISAAAREVGLSYKAAWDGVQAMNNIFASPLVSAAPGGRAGGGAALTPAGEKIIAAFTAIQEGLERVVASLDSQIDLDPGDILWSLMMKTSARNTYRATVTSVTESPVSAEVQMDIGGGQTLASVITGHSAAEMGLAPGIEVFALVKSSFVILAKGHELGPMSVRNRLTGTVTGRTDGPVNSEIVLDLGSDKTLVATITRESAEALALAPGDAATALIKSSHVILALP
;
A
#
# COMPACT_ATOMS: atom_id res chain seq x y z
N MET A 1 -3.18 -4.28 -18.64
CA MET A 1 -1.74 -4.38 -18.34
C MET A 1 -1.63 -5.27 -17.12
N PRO A 2 -0.89 -6.38 -17.12
CA PRO A 2 -0.82 -7.24 -15.95
C PRO A 2 -0.16 -6.47 -14.81
N VAL A 3 -0.79 -6.48 -13.65
CA VAL A 3 -0.32 -5.84 -12.41
C VAL A 3 0.72 -6.78 -11.79
N GLY A 4 1.88 -6.88 -12.45
CA GLY A 4 3.01 -7.65 -11.94
C GLY A 4 3.81 -6.86 -10.92
N VAL A 5 4.38 -7.54 -9.92
CA VAL A 5 5.35 -6.97 -8.98
C VAL A 5 6.51 -6.35 -9.78
N ARG A 6 6.74 -5.05 -9.61
CA ARG A 6 7.88 -4.37 -10.24
C ARG A 6 9.06 -4.35 -9.28
N SER A 7 10.19 -4.91 -9.70
CA SER A 7 11.46 -4.77 -8.98
C SER A 7 12.16 -3.46 -9.34
N ALA A 8 12.77 -2.81 -8.36
CA ALA A 8 13.70 -1.71 -8.57
C ALA A 8 15.05 -2.04 -7.94
N LEU A 9 16.13 -1.88 -8.70
CA LEU A 9 17.49 -2.06 -8.21
C LEU A 9 18.11 -0.69 -7.90
N THR A 10 18.66 -0.55 -6.70
CA THR A 10 19.53 0.57 -6.34
C THR A 10 20.75 0.03 -5.60
N LEU A 11 21.94 0.39 -6.08
CA LEU A 11 23.21 0.06 -5.44
C LEU A 11 23.70 1.28 -4.64
N GLU A 12 23.96 1.10 -3.34
CA GLU A 12 24.34 2.19 -2.44
C GLU A 12 25.59 1.85 -1.62
N ARG A 13 26.41 2.87 -1.38
CA ARG A 13 27.46 2.92 -0.35
C ARG A 13 27.45 4.34 0.27
N PRO A 14 28.00 4.58 1.47
CA PRO A 14 28.05 5.93 2.04
C PRO A 14 28.60 6.95 1.04
N GLY A 15 27.79 7.95 0.68
CA GLY A 15 28.16 9.01 -0.28
C GLY A 15 28.00 8.66 -1.78
N ALA A 16 27.53 7.47 -2.15
CA ALA A 16 27.36 7.07 -3.55
C ALA A 16 26.14 6.16 -3.77
N ARG A 17 25.33 6.50 -4.78
CA ARG A 17 24.09 5.80 -5.14
C ARG A 17 24.04 5.58 -6.64
N MET A 18 23.61 4.42 -7.09
CA MET A 18 23.36 4.13 -8.51
C MET A 18 22.03 3.38 -8.62
N GLY A 19 21.01 4.06 -9.14
CA GLY A 19 19.73 3.47 -9.50
C GLY A 19 19.55 3.40 -11.01
N ALA A 20 18.38 2.90 -11.42
CA ALA A 20 17.97 2.80 -12.83
C ALA A 20 18.00 4.16 -13.56
N ASP A 21 17.76 5.26 -12.84
CA ASP A 21 17.83 6.63 -13.34
C ASP A 21 19.22 7.00 -13.87
N ARG A 22 20.27 6.68 -13.10
CA ARG A 22 21.67 6.98 -13.49
C ARG A 22 22.14 6.08 -14.62
N VAL A 23 21.73 4.82 -14.62
CA VAL A 23 22.05 3.86 -15.70
C VAL A 23 21.35 4.26 -16.99
N ALA A 24 20.09 4.69 -16.93
CA ALA A 24 19.35 5.20 -18.08
C ALA A 24 20.04 6.44 -18.67
N LEU A 25 20.52 7.36 -17.83
CA LEU A 25 21.28 8.53 -18.26
C LEU A 25 22.58 8.14 -18.97
N LEU A 26 23.37 7.22 -18.42
CA LEU A 26 24.60 6.72 -19.05
C LEU A 26 24.31 6.07 -20.42
N ALA A 27 23.29 5.21 -20.48
CA ALA A 27 22.89 4.56 -21.72
C ALA A 27 22.42 5.58 -22.78
N ALA A 28 21.69 6.62 -22.37
CA ALA A 28 21.28 7.70 -23.25
C ALA A 28 22.48 8.53 -23.76
N VAL A 29 23.50 8.77 -22.92
CA VAL A 29 24.75 9.40 -23.38
C VAL A 29 25.43 8.53 -24.44
N GLY A 30 25.51 7.21 -24.24
CA GLY A 30 26.05 6.27 -25.21
C GLY A 30 25.34 6.30 -26.56
N ARG A 31 24.00 6.38 -26.56
CA ARG A 31 23.19 6.45 -27.79
C ARG A 31 23.31 7.79 -28.51
N THR A 32 23.26 8.89 -27.76
CA THR A 32 23.10 10.24 -28.32
C THR A 32 24.41 10.95 -28.61
N GLY A 33 25.52 10.50 -28.01
CA GLY A 33 26.81 11.18 -28.12
C GLY A 33 26.85 12.55 -27.42
N SER A 34 25.86 12.90 -26.60
CA SER A 34 25.73 14.22 -25.99
C SER A 34 24.98 14.19 -24.66
N ILE A 35 25.54 14.82 -23.62
CA ILE A 35 24.88 14.95 -22.32
C ILE A 35 23.59 15.77 -22.42
N SER A 36 23.54 16.79 -23.28
CA SER A 36 22.35 17.63 -23.45
C SER A 36 21.23 16.93 -24.22
N ALA A 37 21.57 16.00 -25.12
CA ALA A 37 20.59 15.15 -25.79
C ALA A 37 20.09 14.05 -24.84
N ALA A 38 21.01 13.38 -24.14
CA ALA A 38 20.67 12.38 -23.13
C ALA A 38 19.75 12.94 -22.04
N ALA A 39 20.03 14.15 -21.53
CA ALA A 39 19.20 14.83 -20.54
C ALA A 39 17.74 14.97 -20.99
N ARG A 40 17.52 15.38 -22.25
CA ARG A 40 16.17 15.50 -22.83
C ARG A 40 15.48 14.16 -22.97
N GLU A 41 16.21 13.12 -23.36
CA GLU A 41 15.68 11.76 -23.52
C GLU A 41 15.21 11.16 -22.18
N VAL A 42 15.96 11.40 -21.10
CA VAL A 42 15.62 10.87 -19.76
C VAL A 42 14.81 11.85 -18.90
N GLY A 43 14.36 12.98 -19.45
CA GLY A 43 13.52 13.96 -18.75
C GLY A 43 14.23 14.79 -17.66
N LEU A 44 15.54 14.95 -17.74
CA LEU A 44 16.35 15.73 -16.80
C LEU A 44 16.72 17.12 -17.35
N SER A 45 16.95 18.08 -16.45
CA SER A 45 17.63 19.33 -16.84
C SER A 45 19.08 19.03 -17.22
N TYR A 46 19.66 19.84 -18.12
CA TYR A 46 21.07 19.69 -18.49
C TYR A 46 22.00 19.68 -17.28
N LYS A 47 21.76 20.57 -16.30
CA LYS A 47 22.54 20.64 -15.06
C LYS A 47 22.41 19.34 -14.25
N ALA A 48 21.20 18.80 -14.08
CA ALA A 48 20.98 17.56 -13.36
C ALA A 48 21.66 16.35 -14.05
N ALA A 49 21.62 16.29 -15.38
CA ALA A 49 22.31 15.26 -16.15
C ALA A 49 23.84 15.40 -16.03
N TRP A 50 24.36 16.62 -16.12
CA TRP A 50 25.78 16.89 -15.93
C TRP A 50 26.25 16.48 -14.53
N ASP A 51 25.57 16.94 -13.48
CA ASP A 51 25.89 16.61 -12.09
C ASP A 51 25.81 15.09 -11.85
N GLY A 52 24.82 14.42 -12.46
CA GLY A 52 24.69 12.96 -12.43
C GLY A 52 25.87 12.24 -13.07
N VAL A 53 26.29 12.66 -14.26
CA VAL A 53 27.46 12.09 -14.95
C VAL A 53 28.74 12.33 -14.16
N GLN A 54 28.94 13.54 -13.61
CA GLN A 54 30.13 13.85 -12.80
C GLN A 54 30.17 13.03 -11.51
N ALA A 55 29.05 12.91 -10.81
CA ALA A 55 28.95 12.06 -9.63
C ALA A 55 29.36 10.62 -9.97
N MET A 56 28.92 10.09 -11.10
CA MET A 56 29.27 8.76 -11.57
C MET A 56 30.77 8.64 -11.92
N ASN A 57 31.34 9.59 -12.66
CA ASN A 57 32.77 9.59 -12.95
C ASN A 57 33.63 9.64 -11.68
N ASN A 58 33.19 10.35 -10.64
CA ASN A 58 33.91 10.47 -9.38
C ASN A 58 33.85 9.23 -8.50
N ILE A 59 32.80 8.41 -8.63
CA ILE A 59 32.57 7.23 -7.79
C ILE A 59 33.41 6.04 -8.26
N PHE A 60 33.66 5.92 -9.56
CA PHE A 60 34.33 4.77 -10.19
C PHE A 60 35.83 5.03 -10.39
N ALA A 61 36.61 3.95 -10.38
CA ALA A 61 38.07 4.01 -10.52
C ALA A 61 38.54 4.61 -11.86
N SER A 62 37.68 4.58 -12.87
CA SER A 62 37.87 5.22 -14.17
C SER A 62 36.58 5.94 -14.58
N PRO A 63 36.67 7.07 -15.32
CA PRO A 63 35.50 7.76 -15.82
C PRO A 63 34.60 6.82 -16.63
N LEU A 64 33.28 6.91 -16.42
CA LEU A 64 32.28 6.16 -17.17
C LEU A 64 31.85 6.90 -18.45
N VAL A 65 31.96 8.23 -18.45
CA VAL A 65 31.72 9.10 -19.61
C VAL A 65 32.96 9.95 -19.86
N SER A 66 33.42 9.97 -21.10
CA SER A 66 34.40 10.93 -21.61
C SER A 66 33.67 12.08 -22.29
N ALA A 67 34.03 13.33 -21.95
CA ALA A 67 33.48 14.52 -22.57
C ALA A 67 34.60 15.32 -23.25
N ALA A 68 34.42 15.67 -24.52
CA ALA A 68 35.29 16.60 -25.24
C ALA A 68 34.87 18.05 -24.93
N PRO A 69 35.83 18.97 -24.68
CA PRO A 69 35.51 20.38 -24.49
C PRO A 69 34.71 20.95 -25.66
N GLY A 70 33.66 21.71 -25.36
CA GLY A 70 32.77 22.27 -26.37
C GLY A 70 33.40 23.43 -27.14
N GLY A 71 33.68 23.21 -28.43
CA GLY A 71 33.95 24.26 -29.41
C GLY A 71 32.72 24.64 -30.23
N ARG A 72 32.92 25.41 -31.32
CA ARG A 72 31.88 25.91 -32.23
C ARG A 72 30.97 24.84 -32.87
N ALA A 73 31.36 23.56 -32.82
CA ALA A 73 30.62 22.41 -33.33
C ALA A 73 29.94 21.55 -32.24
N GLY A 74 29.99 21.97 -30.96
CA GLY A 74 29.46 21.22 -29.83
C GLY A 74 30.46 20.19 -29.28
N GLY A 75 30.59 20.12 -27.95
CA GLY A 75 31.40 19.10 -27.28
C GLY A 75 30.67 17.76 -27.30
N GLY A 76 31.36 16.69 -27.72
CA GLY A 76 30.82 15.34 -27.69
C GLY A 76 30.95 14.68 -26.33
N ALA A 77 30.03 13.78 -25.98
CA ALA A 77 30.13 12.92 -24.82
C ALA A 77 29.99 11.46 -25.25
N ALA A 78 30.90 10.59 -24.83
CA ALA A 78 30.89 9.18 -25.18
C ALA A 78 31.03 8.33 -23.93
N LEU A 79 30.39 7.16 -23.92
CA LEU A 79 30.67 6.14 -22.91
C LEU A 79 32.10 5.65 -23.06
N THR A 80 32.74 5.39 -21.93
CA THR A 80 34.02 4.68 -21.90
C THR A 80 33.75 3.17 -21.87
N PRO A 81 34.77 2.33 -22.16
CA PRO A 81 34.65 0.89 -21.97
C PRO A 81 34.27 0.49 -20.53
N ALA A 82 34.62 1.30 -19.53
CA ALA A 82 34.19 1.10 -18.16
C ALA A 82 32.70 1.43 -17.98
N GLY A 83 32.21 2.51 -18.59
CA GLY A 83 30.79 2.87 -18.62
C GLY A 83 29.91 1.77 -19.22
N GLU A 84 30.33 1.20 -20.35
CA GLU A 84 29.63 0.08 -21.00
C GLU A 84 29.54 -1.15 -20.11
N LYS A 85 30.65 -1.54 -19.46
CA LYS A 85 30.67 -2.69 -18.52
C LYS A 85 29.75 -2.48 -17.32
N ILE A 86 29.68 -1.26 -16.80
CA ILE A 86 28.80 -0.93 -15.67
C ILE A 86 27.33 -1.02 -16.05
N ILE A 87 26.95 -0.49 -17.22
CA ILE A 87 25.59 -0.63 -17.74
C ILE A 87 25.24 -2.12 -17.89
N ALA A 88 26.12 -2.89 -18.55
CA ALA A 88 25.90 -4.32 -18.77
C ALA A 88 25.75 -5.11 -17.45
N ALA A 89 26.59 -4.83 -16.46
CA ALA A 89 26.51 -5.47 -15.15
C ALA A 89 25.20 -5.12 -14.43
N PHE A 90 24.80 -3.84 -14.43
CA PHE A 90 23.55 -3.42 -13.79
C PHE A 90 22.33 -4.05 -14.47
N THR A 91 22.29 -4.07 -15.80
CA THR A 91 21.23 -4.72 -16.57
C THR A 91 21.15 -6.22 -16.26
N ALA A 92 22.28 -6.92 -16.20
CA ALA A 92 22.30 -8.34 -15.87
C ALA A 92 21.78 -8.63 -14.45
N ILE A 93 22.12 -7.79 -13.46
CA ILE A 93 21.59 -7.92 -12.10
C ILE A 93 20.09 -7.65 -12.09
N GLN A 94 19.63 -6.61 -12.79
CA GLN A 94 18.22 -6.26 -12.87
C GLN A 94 17.40 -7.39 -13.49
N GLU A 95 17.84 -7.97 -14.60
CA GLU A 95 17.20 -9.13 -15.22
C GLU A 95 17.20 -10.36 -14.29
N GLY A 96 18.27 -10.57 -13.52
CA GLY A 96 18.34 -11.63 -12.51
C GLY A 96 17.29 -11.44 -11.42
N LEU A 97 17.15 -10.21 -10.92
CA LEU A 97 16.14 -9.87 -9.92
C LEU A 97 14.72 -10.02 -10.47
N GLU A 98 14.48 -9.58 -11.71
CA GLU A 98 13.19 -9.77 -12.39
C GLU A 98 12.83 -11.26 -12.52
N ARG A 99 13.80 -12.13 -12.83
CA ARG A 99 13.58 -13.59 -12.86
C ARG A 99 13.24 -14.16 -11.49
N VAL A 100 13.92 -13.71 -10.44
CA VAL A 100 13.63 -14.13 -9.06
C VAL A 100 12.24 -13.70 -8.64
N VAL A 101 11.87 -12.45 -8.91
CA VAL A 101 10.52 -11.92 -8.63
C VAL A 101 9.46 -12.68 -9.42
N ALA A 102 9.68 -12.94 -10.70
CA ALA A 102 8.79 -13.75 -11.52
C ALA A 102 8.66 -15.20 -11.02
N SER A 103 9.74 -15.79 -10.47
CA SER A 103 9.65 -17.12 -9.86
C SER A 103 8.90 -17.13 -8.53
N LEU A 104 9.02 -16.06 -7.75
CA LEU A 104 8.31 -15.90 -6.48
C LEU A 104 6.82 -15.67 -6.70
N ASP A 105 6.43 -15.03 -7.80
CA ASP A 105 5.03 -14.89 -8.23
C ASP A 105 4.29 -16.24 -8.32
N SER A 106 5.02 -17.33 -8.60
CA SER A 106 4.46 -18.69 -8.67
C SER A 106 4.48 -19.48 -7.35
N GLN A 107 5.17 -18.97 -6.32
CA GLN A 107 5.33 -19.62 -5.01
C GLN A 107 4.67 -18.87 -3.86
N ILE A 108 4.34 -17.60 -4.08
CA ILE A 108 3.56 -16.79 -3.16
C ILE A 108 2.09 -17.09 -3.44
N ASP A 109 1.44 -17.85 -2.55
CA ASP A 109 -0.03 -18.10 -2.56
C ASP A 109 -0.79 -16.86 -2.06
N LEU A 110 -0.37 -15.68 -2.51
CA LEU A 110 -0.98 -14.39 -2.21
C LEU A 110 -1.04 -13.65 -3.54
N ASP A 111 -2.24 -13.24 -3.94
CA ASP A 111 -2.42 -12.47 -5.18
C ASP A 111 -1.54 -11.20 -5.12
N PRO A 112 -0.67 -10.93 -6.12
CA PRO A 112 0.06 -9.66 -6.22
C PRO A 112 -0.84 -8.43 -6.09
N GLY A 113 -2.10 -8.51 -6.53
CA GLY A 113 -3.12 -7.48 -6.32
C GLY A 113 -3.43 -7.27 -4.83
N ASP A 114 -3.54 -8.35 -4.05
CA ASP A 114 -3.78 -8.29 -2.61
C ASP A 114 -2.62 -7.64 -1.85
N ILE A 115 -1.39 -7.94 -2.24
CA ILE A 115 -0.19 -7.34 -1.65
C ILE A 115 -0.14 -5.85 -1.99
N LEU A 116 -0.39 -5.50 -3.25
CA LEU A 116 -0.39 -4.11 -3.70
C LEU A 116 -1.44 -3.29 -2.95
N TRP A 117 -2.67 -3.80 -2.84
CA TRP A 117 -3.73 -3.12 -2.09
C TRP A 117 -3.40 -3.00 -0.61
N SER A 118 -2.95 -4.08 0.03
CA SER A 118 -2.64 -4.09 1.47
C SER A 118 -1.48 -3.15 1.83
N LEU A 119 -0.52 -2.94 0.91
CA LEU A 119 0.64 -2.06 1.14
C LEU A 119 0.43 -0.61 0.69
N MET A 120 -0.42 -0.36 -0.33
CA MET A 120 -0.55 0.96 -0.96
C MET A 120 -1.80 1.74 -0.53
N MET A 121 -2.81 1.09 0.05
CA MET A 121 -3.99 1.80 0.55
C MET A 121 -3.66 2.65 1.77
N LYS A 122 -3.94 3.94 1.66
CA LYS A 122 -3.96 4.88 2.78
C LYS A 122 -5.39 5.31 3.01
N THR A 123 -6.00 4.83 4.08
CA THR A 123 -7.35 5.24 4.49
C THR A 123 -7.31 5.86 5.88
N SER A 124 -8.28 6.72 6.16
CA SER A 124 -8.47 7.23 7.52
C SER A 124 -9.26 6.28 8.41
N ALA A 125 -9.78 5.18 7.85
CA ALA A 125 -10.51 4.16 8.59
C ALA A 125 -9.49 3.29 9.34
N ARG A 126 -9.58 3.30 10.67
CA ARG A 126 -8.69 2.49 11.54
C ARG A 126 -9.03 1.01 11.52
N ASN A 127 -10.24 0.67 11.07
CA ASN A 127 -10.69 -0.71 10.93
C ASN A 127 -10.85 -0.99 9.44
N THR A 128 -9.96 -1.80 8.90
CA THR A 128 -10.05 -2.30 7.53
C THR A 128 -9.90 -3.81 7.60
N TYR A 129 -10.93 -4.53 7.18
CA TYR A 129 -10.97 -5.98 7.23
C TYR A 129 -11.04 -6.53 5.81
N ARG A 130 -10.17 -7.48 5.48
CA ARG A 130 -10.43 -8.39 4.37
C ARG A 130 -11.64 -9.26 4.74
N ALA A 131 -12.59 -9.37 3.83
CA ALA A 131 -13.83 -10.07 4.05
C ALA A 131 -14.28 -10.81 2.79
N THR A 132 -14.91 -11.97 2.97
CA THR A 132 -15.53 -12.71 1.88
C THR A 132 -17.04 -12.51 1.94
N VAL A 133 -17.64 -12.02 0.85
CA VAL A 133 -19.09 -11.85 0.76
C VAL A 133 -19.76 -13.21 0.88
N THR A 134 -20.70 -13.34 1.82
CA THR A 134 -21.47 -14.57 2.06
C THR A 134 -22.86 -14.49 1.45
N SER A 135 -23.48 -13.31 1.45
CA SER A 135 -24.75 -13.06 0.76
C SER A 135 -24.93 -11.60 0.36
N VAL A 136 -25.71 -11.39 -0.69
CA VAL A 136 -26.16 -10.06 -1.15
C VAL A 136 -27.68 -10.10 -1.29
N THR A 137 -28.37 -9.23 -0.56
CA THR A 137 -29.82 -9.07 -0.63
C THR A 137 -30.14 -7.70 -1.24
N GLU A 138 -30.53 -7.69 -2.50
CA GLU A 138 -30.88 -6.47 -3.21
C GLU A 138 -32.30 -6.00 -2.87
N SER A 139 -32.49 -4.69 -2.92
CA SER A 139 -33.77 -4.00 -2.77
C SER A 139 -33.78 -2.77 -3.69
N PRO A 140 -34.95 -2.18 -4.00
CA PRO A 140 -35.05 -1.10 -5.00
C PRO A 140 -34.14 0.11 -4.77
N VAL A 141 -33.72 0.36 -3.52
CA VAL A 141 -32.89 1.52 -3.15
C VAL A 141 -31.55 1.13 -2.53
N SER A 142 -31.40 -0.12 -2.05
CA SER A 142 -30.24 -0.56 -1.27
C SER A 142 -29.91 -2.02 -1.50
N ALA A 143 -28.68 -2.41 -1.21
CA ALA A 143 -28.28 -3.80 -1.08
C ALA A 143 -27.71 -4.02 0.32
N GLU A 144 -28.19 -5.06 1.00
CA GLU A 144 -27.53 -5.58 2.20
C GLU A 144 -26.50 -6.62 1.78
N VAL A 145 -25.25 -6.44 2.19
CA VAL A 145 -24.13 -7.34 1.90
C VAL A 145 -23.66 -7.91 3.22
N GLN A 146 -23.76 -9.22 3.40
CA GLN A 146 -23.16 -9.93 4.53
C GLN A 146 -21.81 -10.50 4.12
N MET A 147 -20.85 -10.45 5.02
CA MET A 147 -19.48 -10.88 4.77
C MET A 147 -18.87 -11.53 6.02
N ASP A 148 -18.06 -12.55 5.80
CA ASP A 148 -17.21 -13.16 6.82
C ASP A 148 -15.91 -12.37 6.89
N ILE A 149 -15.52 -11.91 8.08
CA ILE A 149 -14.22 -11.25 8.29
C ILE A 149 -13.19 -12.21 8.88
N GLY A 150 -13.52 -13.49 9.07
CA GLY A 150 -12.68 -14.51 9.68
C GLY A 150 -12.78 -14.55 11.21
N GLY A 151 -12.31 -15.64 11.82
CA GLY A 151 -12.35 -15.83 13.28
C GLY A 151 -13.76 -16.00 13.86
N GLY A 152 -14.72 -16.44 13.03
CA GLY A 152 -16.13 -16.60 13.42
C GLY A 152 -16.92 -15.29 13.51
N GLN A 153 -16.33 -14.17 13.06
CA GLN A 153 -16.93 -12.85 13.10
C GLN A 153 -17.51 -12.49 11.72
N THR A 154 -18.69 -11.87 11.70
CA THR A 154 -19.35 -11.44 10.46
C THR A 154 -19.65 -9.95 10.48
N LEU A 155 -19.62 -9.32 9.31
CA LEU A 155 -20.08 -7.95 9.10
C LEU A 155 -21.21 -7.92 8.08
N ALA A 156 -22.05 -6.89 8.21
CA ALA A 156 -23.10 -6.52 7.29
C ALA A 156 -22.89 -5.05 6.90
N SER A 157 -22.91 -4.78 5.60
CA SER A 157 -22.94 -3.44 5.03
C SER A 157 -24.27 -3.20 4.33
N VAL A 158 -24.76 -1.97 4.36
CA VAL A 158 -25.88 -1.54 3.52
C VAL A 158 -25.36 -0.43 2.61
N ILE A 159 -25.33 -0.71 1.30
CA ILE A 159 -24.92 0.23 0.25
C ILE A 159 -26.07 0.45 -0.74
N THR A 160 -25.89 1.33 -1.73
CA THR A 160 -26.89 1.48 -2.79
C THR A 160 -26.91 0.23 -3.67
N GLY A 161 -28.08 -0.13 -4.22
CA GLY A 161 -28.19 -1.23 -5.17
C GLY A 161 -27.32 -1.02 -6.42
N HIS A 162 -27.19 0.24 -6.86
CA HIS A 162 -26.31 0.61 -7.96
C HIS A 162 -24.83 0.31 -7.64
N SER A 163 -24.35 0.68 -6.45
CA SER A 163 -22.98 0.38 -6.03
C SER A 163 -22.71 -1.13 -5.96
N ALA A 164 -23.67 -1.91 -5.44
CA ALA A 164 -23.51 -3.37 -5.38
C ALA A 164 -23.41 -4.00 -6.77
N ALA A 165 -24.23 -3.54 -7.71
CA ALA A 165 -24.21 -3.99 -9.10
C ALA A 165 -22.94 -3.56 -9.84
N GLU A 166 -22.50 -2.30 -9.70
CA GLU A 166 -21.25 -1.81 -10.31
C GLU A 166 -20.01 -2.53 -9.78
N MET A 167 -20.00 -2.85 -8.48
CA MET A 167 -18.94 -3.62 -7.85
C MET A 167 -19.03 -5.12 -8.13
N GLY A 168 -20.09 -5.61 -8.79
CA GLY A 168 -20.28 -7.03 -9.07
C GLY A 168 -20.29 -7.91 -7.83
N LEU A 169 -20.84 -7.41 -6.70
CA LEU A 169 -20.83 -8.14 -5.44
C LEU A 169 -21.70 -9.39 -5.52
N ALA A 170 -21.11 -10.53 -5.19
CA ALA A 170 -21.77 -11.83 -5.14
C ALA A 170 -21.12 -12.70 -4.05
N PRO A 171 -21.80 -13.76 -3.57
CA PRO A 171 -21.19 -14.73 -2.66
C PRO A 171 -19.87 -15.27 -3.21
N GLY A 172 -18.84 -15.29 -2.36
CA GLY A 172 -17.48 -15.72 -2.70
C GLY A 172 -16.55 -14.60 -3.16
N ILE A 173 -17.05 -13.40 -3.47
CA ILE A 173 -16.20 -12.25 -3.80
C ILE A 173 -15.49 -11.74 -2.55
N GLU A 174 -14.19 -11.49 -2.66
CA GLU A 174 -13.41 -10.81 -1.63
C GLU A 174 -13.55 -9.29 -1.73
N VAL A 175 -13.70 -8.65 -0.57
CA VAL A 175 -13.82 -7.20 -0.42
C VAL A 175 -13.02 -6.74 0.79
N PHE A 176 -12.70 -5.44 0.81
CA PHE A 176 -12.30 -4.74 2.02
C PHE A 176 -13.51 -4.06 2.64
N ALA A 177 -13.74 -4.32 3.93
CA ALA A 177 -14.74 -3.66 4.76
C ALA A 177 -14.06 -2.59 5.64
N LEU A 178 -14.39 -1.33 5.40
CA LEU A 178 -13.79 -0.19 6.07
C LEU A 178 -14.79 0.42 7.07
N VAL A 179 -14.35 0.58 8.32
CA VAL A 179 -15.13 1.22 9.38
C VAL A 179 -14.28 2.28 10.07
N LYS A 180 -14.78 3.51 10.09
CA LYS A 180 -14.14 4.59 10.85
C LYS A 180 -14.29 4.32 12.34
N SER A 181 -13.22 4.51 13.12
CA SER A 181 -13.23 4.23 14.57
C SER A 181 -14.30 5.03 15.33
N SER A 182 -14.62 6.25 14.87
CA SER A 182 -15.66 7.10 15.44
C SER A 182 -17.10 6.67 15.12
N PHE A 183 -17.29 5.65 14.27
CA PHE A 183 -18.61 5.06 13.99
C PHE A 183 -18.89 3.81 14.84
N VAL A 184 -17.91 3.37 15.63
CA VAL A 184 -18.04 2.24 16.53
C VAL A 184 -18.61 2.72 17.86
N ILE A 185 -19.70 2.11 18.29
CA ILE A 185 -20.24 2.26 19.64
C ILE A 185 -19.76 1.07 20.48
N LEU A 186 -19.35 1.31 21.72
CA LEU A 186 -18.92 0.25 22.63
C LEU A 186 -19.97 -0.03 23.70
N ALA A 187 -20.17 -1.31 23.99
CA ALA A 187 -20.87 -1.78 25.16
C ALA A 187 -19.95 -2.73 25.95
N LYS A 188 -20.03 -2.69 27.28
CA LYS A 188 -19.27 -3.61 28.14
C LYS A 188 -19.98 -4.96 28.23
N GLY A 189 -19.22 -6.05 28.17
CA GLY A 189 -19.70 -7.43 28.18
C GLY A 189 -19.81 -8.12 26.82
N HIS A 190 -20.19 -9.40 26.84
CA HIS A 190 -20.37 -10.26 25.66
C HIS A 190 -21.84 -10.43 25.27
N GLU A 191 -22.74 -10.43 26.25
CA GLU A 191 -24.17 -10.62 26.02
C GLU A 191 -24.90 -9.29 26.08
N LEU A 192 -25.44 -8.89 24.93
CA LEU A 192 -26.28 -7.71 24.81
C LEU A 192 -27.69 -8.14 24.44
N GLY A 193 -28.69 -7.42 24.95
CA GLY A 193 -30.08 -7.65 24.62
C GLY A 193 -30.42 -7.44 23.12
N PRO A 194 -31.70 -7.55 22.77
CA PRO A 194 -32.18 -7.23 21.43
C PRO A 194 -31.85 -5.79 21.05
N MET A 195 -31.28 -5.58 19.86
CA MET A 195 -30.92 -4.25 19.34
C MET A 195 -30.98 -4.27 17.81
N SER A 196 -31.29 -3.12 17.23
CA SER A 196 -31.36 -2.93 15.77
C SER A 196 -30.00 -2.80 15.08
N VAL A 197 -28.89 -2.91 15.82
CA VAL A 197 -27.54 -2.90 15.23
C VAL A 197 -27.19 -4.30 14.74
N ARG A 198 -26.78 -4.39 13.48
CA ARG A 198 -26.51 -5.67 12.80
C ARG A 198 -25.12 -6.20 13.12
N ASN A 199 -24.13 -5.32 13.15
CA ASN A 199 -22.74 -5.69 13.43
C ASN A 199 -22.48 -5.66 14.92
N ARG A 200 -22.10 -6.80 15.47
CA ARG A 200 -21.77 -7.00 16.88
C ARG A 200 -20.48 -7.80 16.94
N LEU A 201 -19.37 -7.09 17.10
CA LEU A 201 -18.04 -7.70 17.16
C LEU A 201 -17.60 -7.73 18.62
N THR A 202 -17.65 -8.92 19.23
CA THR A 202 -17.30 -9.11 20.63
C THR A 202 -15.83 -9.48 20.76
N GLY A 203 -15.19 -8.91 21.77
CA GLY A 203 -13.77 -9.12 22.03
C GLY A 203 -13.37 -8.71 23.44
N THR A 204 -12.06 -8.65 23.65
CA THR A 204 -11.44 -8.24 24.92
C THR A 204 -10.68 -6.95 24.72
N VAL A 205 -10.84 -5.99 25.63
CA VAL A 205 -10.08 -4.75 25.60
C VAL A 205 -8.60 -5.07 25.82
N THR A 206 -7.73 -4.64 24.91
CA THR A 206 -6.28 -4.80 25.02
C THR A 206 -5.57 -3.48 25.28
N GLY A 207 -6.17 -2.36 24.88
CA GLY A 207 -5.57 -1.04 25.04
C GLY A 207 -6.60 0.06 25.19
N ARG A 208 -6.22 1.10 25.95
CA ARG A 208 -6.96 2.35 26.10
C ARG A 208 -5.96 3.50 26.11
N THR A 209 -6.19 4.46 25.22
CA THR A 209 -5.43 5.71 25.15
C THR A 209 -6.39 6.87 25.31
N ASP A 210 -6.22 7.62 26.39
CA ASP A 210 -7.08 8.76 26.67
C ASP A 210 -6.51 10.07 26.15
N GLY A 211 -7.32 10.82 25.42
CA GLY A 211 -7.11 12.23 25.11
C GLY A 211 -8.00 13.14 25.96
N PRO A 212 -7.95 14.47 25.72
CA PRO A 212 -8.73 15.44 26.49
C PRO A 212 -10.25 15.35 26.23
N VAL A 213 -10.67 14.90 25.05
CA VAL A 213 -12.09 14.84 24.64
C VAL A 213 -12.53 13.41 24.34
N ASN A 214 -11.64 12.62 23.72
CA ASN A 214 -11.94 11.27 23.25
C ASN A 214 -10.95 10.27 23.84
N SER A 215 -11.41 9.03 23.95
CA SER A 215 -10.59 7.86 24.26
C SER A 215 -10.59 6.93 23.05
N GLU A 216 -9.42 6.42 22.73
CA GLU A 216 -9.24 5.32 21.79
C GLU A 216 -9.18 4.00 22.55
N ILE A 217 -10.02 3.05 22.17
CA ILE A 217 -10.12 1.72 22.77
C ILE A 217 -9.79 0.69 21.70
N VAL A 218 -8.89 -0.24 22.03
CA VAL A 218 -8.51 -1.35 21.16
C VAL A 218 -9.10 -2.63 21.73
N LEU A 219 -9.83 -3.36 20.90
CA LEU A 219 -10.34 -4.70 21.19
C LEU A 219 -9.56 -5.74 20.40
N ASP A 220 -9.24 -6.86 21.04
CA ASP A 220 -8.89 -8.10 20.38
C ASP A 220 -10.16 -8.88 20.07
N LEU A 221 -10.42 -9.15 18.79
CA LEU A 221 -11.56 -9.90 18.28
C LEU A 221 -11.27 -11.39 18.12
N GLY A 222 -10.03 -11.83 18.42
CA GLY A 222 -9.51 -13.16 18.15
C GLY A 222 -8.98 -13.32 16.72
N SER A 223 -8.27 -14.41 16.48
CA SER A 223 -7.65 -14.72 15.17
C SER A 223 -6.77 -13.58 14.63
N ASP A 224 -5.99 -12.96 15.52
CA ASP A 224 -5.09 -11.82 15.25
C ASP A 224 -5.79 -10.57 14.69
N LYS A 225 -7.11 -10.47 14.80
CA LYS A 225 -7.89 -9.31 14.38
C LYS A 225 -8.13 -8.37 15.55
N THR A 226 -7.95 -7.08 15.29
CA THR A 226 -8.23 -6.04 16.27
C THR A 226 -9.32 -5.11 15.76
N LEU A 227 -9.92 -4.37 16.69
CA LEU A 227 -10.83 -3.28 16.40
C LEU A 227 -10.42 -2.06 17.21
N VAL A 228 -10.44 -0.90 16.57
CA VAL A 228 -10.19 0.39 17.18
C VAL A 228 -11.49 1.19 17.18
N ALA A 229 -11.94 1.59 18.37
CA ALA A 229 -13.06 2.49 18.57
C ALA A 229 -12.58 3.82 19.14
N THR A 230 -13.17 4.92 18.67
CA THR A 230 -12.97 6.26 19.25
C THR A 230 -14.28 6.72 19.84
N ILE A 231 -14.35 6.78 21.18
CA ILE A 231 -15.52 7.23 21.94
C ILE A 231 -15.18 8.47 22.77
N THR A 232 -16.17 9.18 23.31
CA THR A 232 -15.89 10.29 24.21
C THR A 232 -15.20 9.80 25.48
N ARG A 233 -14.33 10.63 26.06
CA ARG A 233 -13.64 10.28 27.32
C ARG A 233 -14.63 9.97 28.43
N GLU A 234 -15.69 10.76 28.52
CA GLU A 234 -16.80 10.53 29.46
C GLU A 234 -17.46 9.16 29.26
N SER A 235 -17.68 8.72 28.02
CA SER A 235 -18.23 7.38 27.74
C SER A 235 -17.27 6.27 28.17
N ALA A 236 -15.97 6.44 27.93
CA ALA A 236 -14.96 5.45 28.33
C ALA A 236 -14.82 5.33 29.85
N GLU A 237 -14.96 6.45 30.57
CA GLU A 237 -15.02 6.49 32.04
C GLU A 237 -16.32 5.87 32.55
N ALA A 238 -17.47 6.23 31.98
CA ALA A 238 -18.78 5.71 32.39
C ALA A 238 -18.90 4.20 32.19
N LEU A 239 -18.35 3.65 31.10
CA LEU A 239 -18.30 2.21 30.84
C LEU A 239 -17.23 1.51 31.69
N ALA A 240 -16.34 2.26 32.35
CA ALA A 240 -15.20 1.75 33.11
C ALA A 240 -14.42 0.66 32.36
N LEU A 241 -14.12 0.92 31.07
CA LEU A 241 -13.37 -0.01 30.22
C LEU A 241 -11.88 0.03 30.56
N ALA A 242 -11.33 -1.13 30.88
CA ALA A 242 -9.92 -1.38 31.17
C ALA A 242 -9.41 -2.61 30.40
N PRO A 243 -8.09 -2.72 30.12
CA PRO A 243 -7.52 -3.93 29.54
C PRO A 243 -7.91 -5.19 30.30
N GLY A 244 -8.31 -6.23 29.56
CA GLY A 244 -8.86 -7.48 30.09
C GLY A 244 -10.39 -7.51 30.17
N ASP A 245 -11.07 -6.37 30.07
CA ASP A 245 -12.53 -6.34 30.07
C ASP A 245 -13.10 -6.94 28.78
N ALA A 246 -14.21 -7.67 28.94
CA ALA A 246 -15.11 -8.02 27.86
C ALA A 246 -15.80 -6.77 27.30
N ALA A 247 -15.81 -6.60 25.96
CA ALA A 247 -16.56 -5.54 25.30
C ALA A 247 -17.10 -5.98 23.94
N THR A 248 -18.17 -5.34 23.50
CA THR A 248 -18.78 -5.57 22.19
C THR A 248 -18.87 -4.27 21.42
N ALA A 249 -18.31 -4.27 20.22
CA ALA A 249 -18.37 -3.19 19.25
C ALA A 249 -19.62 -3.29 18.39
N LEU A 250 -20.37 -2.20 18.35
CA LEU A 250 -21.65 -2.07 17.67
C LEU A 250 -21.50 -1.09 16.51
N ILE A 251 -21.75 -1.57 15.29
CA ILE A 251 -21.56 -0.78 14.06
C ILE A 251 -22.85 -0.85 13.23
N LYS A 252 -23.39 0.29 12.84
CA LYS A 252 -24.52 0.31 11.89
C LYS A 252 -24.04 -0.13 10.51
N SER A 253 -24.83 -0.94 9.81
CA SER A 253 -24.46 -1.45 8.48
C SER A 253 -24.19 -0.34 7.46
N SER A 254 -24.85 0.81 7.60
CA SER A 254 -24.62 2.01 6.79
C SER A 254 -23.29 2.73 7.09
N HIS A 255 -22.54 2.30 8.11
CA HIS A 255 -21.23 2.84 8.46
C HIS A 255 -20.06 1.94 8.01
N VAL A 256 -20.36 0.87 7.25
CA VAL A 256 -19.38 -0.04 6.66
C VAL A 256 -19.25 0.28 5.17
N ILE A 257 -18.10 0.79 4.75
CA ILE A 257 -17.81 1.07 3.34
C ILE A 257 -17.12 -0.17 2.75
N LEU A 258 -17.48 -0.53 1.51
CA LEU A 258 -16.85 -1.62 0.78
C LEU A 258 -15.90 -1.08 -0.28
N ALA A 259 -14.78 -1.75 -0.46
CA ALA A 259 -13.85 -1.56 -1.57
C ALA A 259 -13.46 -2.93 -2.15
N LEU A 260 -13.18 -2.96 -3.45
CA LEU A 260 -12.61 -4.13 -4.10
C LEU A 260 -11.06 -4.02 -4.10
N PRO A 261 -10.35 -5.16 -4.15
CA PRO A 261 -8.94 -5.20 -4.53
C PRO A 261 -8.72 -4.86 -6.02
#